data_AF-A0A2E1Y5R0-F1
#
_entry.id   AF-A0A2E1Y5R0-F1
#
_cell.length_a   1.000
_cell.length_b   1.000
_cell.length_c   1.000
_cell.angle_alpha   90.00
_cell.angle_beta   90.00
_cell.angle_gamma   90.00
#
_symmetry.space_group_name_H-M   'P 1'
#
loop_
_entity.id
_entity.type
_entity.pdbx_description
1 polymer ?
#
loop_
_entity_poly.entity_id
_entity_poly.type
_entity_poly.pdbx_seq_one_letter_code
_entity_poly.pdbx_strand_id
1 'polypeptide(L)'
;MKRSLLSAPLLLLVAACSQNDASAPVDEQTSTSVVPPPSTVASSDEQPAPDTGSQKNADDEMADRAPLQDSVPERFRGTYAESAAKCDVPSHGLFTVEARAIDFFESTGEVRNVRADGPAAALTVFEQYGDSPGTTYAFYMRLLPDGSLRYRYGDDERMTWVRCP
;
A
#
# COMPACT_ATOMS: atom_id res chain seq x y z
N MET A 1 33.85 31.14 -28.75
CA MET A 1 34.64 31.28 -27.50
C MET A 1 34.63 29.93 -26.79
N LYS A 2 35.81 29.33 -26.61
CA LYS A 2 36.06 28.05 -25.93
C LYS A 2 36.26 28.30 -24.44
N ARG A 3 35.72 27.43 -23.56
CA ARG A 3 36.10 27.13 -22.16
C ARG A 3 34.94 26.32 -21.54
N SER A 4 35.11 25.30 -20.71
CA SER A 4 36.24 24.47 -20.29
C SER A 4 35.60 23.25 -19.61
N LEU A 5 36.17 22.08 -19.86
CA LEU A 5 35.93 20.85 -19.09
C LEU A 5 36.39 21.03 -17.64
N LEU A 6 35.64 20.51 -16.68
CA LEU A 6 36.17 20.06 -15.39
C LEU A 6 35.39 18.83 -14.93
N SER A 7 36.01 17.67 -15.18
CA SER A 7 35.74 16.42 -14.48
C SER A 7 36.25 16.54 -13.04
N ALA A 8 35.43 16.12 -12.07
CA ALA A 8 35.88 15.83 -10.71
C ALA A 8 35.42 14.41 -10.34
N PRO A 9 36.34 13.46 -10.13
CA PRO A 9 36.03 12.18 -9.49
C PRO A 9 36.21 12.34 -7.98
N LEU A 10 35.26 11.89 -7.16
CA LEU A 10 35.45 11.86 -5.71
C LEU A 10 34.86 10.59 -5.07
N LEU A 11 35.78 9.64 -4.88
CA LEU A 11 35.99 8.75 -3.73
C LEU A 11 34.82 7.92 -3.16
N LEU A 12 34.91 6.62 -3.42
CA LEU A 12 34.36 5.53 -2.61
C LEU A 12 34.92 5.57 -1.18
N LEU A 13 34.04 5.46 -0.18
CA LEU A 13 34.39 4.98 1.16
C LEU A 13 33.53 3.75 1.48
N VAL A 14 34.22 2.61 1.53
CA VAL A 14 33.70 1.31 1.97
C VAL A 14 33.74 1.29 3.49
N ALA A 15 32.58 1.38 4.15
CA ALA A 15 32.45 1.08 5.57
C ALA A 15 32.06 -0.40 5.72
N ALA A 16 33.08 -1.25 5.81
CA ALA A 16 32.94 -2.62 6.29
C ALA A 16 32.99 -2.59 7.83
N CYS A 17 31.86 -2.84 8.50
CA CYS A 17 31.84 -3.15 9.92
C CYS A 17 31.48 -4.62 10.13
N SER A 18 32.46 -5.30 10.71
CA SER A 18 32.52 -6.71 11.03
C SER A 18 31.46 -7.16 12.05
N GLN A 19 30.96 -8.37 11.81
CA GLN A 19 30.76 -9.49 12.73
C GLN A 19 30.71 -9.16 14.23
N ASN A 20 29.53 -9.40 14.82
CA ASN A 20 29.42 -9.79 16.22
C ASN A 20 28.87 -11.22 16.29
N ASP A 21 29.76 -12.15 16.60
CA ASP A 21 29.46 -13.45 17.17
C ASP A 21 28.83 -13.28 18.57
N ALA A 22 27.70 -13.95 18.82
CA ALA A 22 27.35 -14.44 20.14
C ALA A 22 26.22 -15.49 20.04
N SER A 23 26.64 -16.75 19.96
CA SER A 23 25.79 -17.90 20.27
C SER A 23 25.39 -17.90 21.74
N ALA A 24 24.11 -18.14 22.02
CA ALA A 24 23.66 -18.74 23.26
C ALA A 24 22.46 -19.66 22.98
N PRO A 25 22.58 -20.99 23.18
CA PRO A 25 21.46 -21.92 23.15
C PRO A 25 21.07 -22.34 24.58
N VAL A 26 19.90 -21.92 25.04
CA VAL A 26 19.17 -22.41 26.23
C VAL A 26 17.72 -21.92 26.02
N ASP A 27 16.63 -22.70 26.10
CA ASP A 27 16.27 -23.66 27.13
C ASP A 27 15.27 -24.72 26.62
N GLU A 28 15.47 -25.94 27.12
CA GLU A 28 14.52 -26.97 27.53
C GLU A 28 13.09 -26.99 26.95
N GLN A 29 12.90 -27.94 26.03
CA GLN A 29 11.66 -28.70 25.93
C GLN A 29 11.47 -29.56 27.19
N THR A 30 10.43 -29.33 27.97
CA THR A 30 9.60 -30.39 28.59
C THR A 30 8.26 -29.80 29.00
N SER A 31 7.20 -30.17 28.29
CA SER A 31 5.83 -30.05 28.79
C SER A 31 5.07 -31.30 28.38
N THR A 32 5.07 -32.24 29.32
CA THR A 32 4.28 -33.47 29.27
C THR A 32 2.81 -33.09 29.41
N SER A 33 2.08 -33.22 28.29
CA SER A 33 0.65 -33.00 28.20
C SER A 33 -0.10 -34.08 28.98
N VAL A 34 -0.83 -33.66 30.01
CA VAL A 34 -1.76 -34.50 30.78
C VAL A 34 -3.10 -34.52 30.05
N VAL A 35 -3.57 -35.72 29.69
CA VAL A 35 -4.90 -35.98 29.10
C VAL A 35 -5.96 -36.01 30.21
N PRO A 36 -7.04 -35.21 30.11
CA PRO A 36 -8.29 -35.49 30.81
C PRO A 36 -9.37 -36.13 29.90
N PRO A 37 -10.32 -36.90 30.48
CA PRO A 37 -11.30 -37.76 29.79
C PRO A 37 -12.46 -37.00 29.12
N PRO A 38 -13.25 -37.65 28.24
CA PRO A 38 -14.32 -37.01 27.49
C PRO A 38 -15.51 -36.67 28.40
N SER A 39 -16.04 -35.44 28.27
CA SER A 39 -17.30 -35.03 28.88
C SER A 39 -18.32 -34.61 27.82
N THR A 40 -19.52 -35.10 28.06
CA THR A 40 -20.70 -35.18 27.21
C THR A 40 -21.54 -33.90 27.25
N VAL A 41 -22.09 -33.52 26.09
CA VAL A 41 -23.24 -32.62 25.78
C VAL A 41 -23.40 -31.28 26.53
N ALA A 42 -23.34 -30.20 25.75
CA ALA A 42 -24.26 -29.06 25.90
C ALA A 42 -24.39 -28.38 24.52
N SER A 43 -25.54 -28.56 23.87
CA SER A 43 -25.99 -27.69 22.79
C SER A 43 -26.00 -26.26 23.32
N SER A 44 -25.00 -25.49 22.94
CA SER A 44 -25.03 -24.04 23.05
C SER A 44 -25.69 -23.54 21.77
N ASP A 45 -26.85 -22.92 21.91
CA ASP A 45 -27.37 -21.98 20.92
C ASP A 45 -26.23 -21.07 20.49
N GLU A 46 -25.71 -21.33 19.29
CA GLU A 46 -24.68 -20.53 18.65
C GLU A 46 -25.35 -19.23 18.23
N GLN A 47 -25.40 -18.29 19.18
CA GLN A 47 -25.73 -16.91 18.92
C GLN A 47 -24.78 -16.45 17.79
N PRO A 48 -25.30 -16.01 16.63
CA PRO A 48 -24.44 -15.60 15.53
C PRO A 48 -23.51 -14.52 16.06
N ALA A 49 -22.19 -14.76 15.92
CA ALA A 49 -21.19 -13.76 16.22
C ALA A 49 -21.59 -12.46 15.52
N PRO A 50 -21.48 -11.29 16.19
CA PRO A 50 -21.71 -10.03 15.52
C PRO A 50 -20.78 -10.02 14.30
N ASP A 51 -21.39 -9.87 13.13
CA ASP A 51 -20.70 -9.68 11.86
C ASP A 51 -19.78 -8.46 12.03
N THR A 52 -18.52 -8.70 12.41
CA THR A 52 -17.43 -7.73 12.28
C THR A 52 -17.05 -7.62 10.80
N GLY A 53 -18.03 -7.60 9.91
CA GLY A 53 -17.87 -7.17 8.56
C GLY A 53 -17.37 -5.74 8.65
N SER A 54 -16.09 -5.56 8.28
CA SER A 54 -15.44 -4.26 8.12
C SER A 54 -16.44 -3.31 7.49
N GLN A 55 -16.99 -2.40 8.30
CA GLN A 55 -18.07 -1.53 7.86
C GLN A 55 -17.52 -0.71 6.69
N LYS A 56 -17.97 -1.07 5.48
CA LYS A 56 -17.58 -0.36 4.27
C LYS A 56 -18.02 1.08 4.46
N ASN A 57 -17.07 1.99 4.48
CA ASN A 57 -17.38 3.37 4.79
C ASN A 57 -17.98 4.06 3.54
N ALA A 58 -18.60 5.22 3.76
CA ALA A 58 -19.35 5.94 2.74
C ALA A 58 -18.57 6.28 1.46
N ASP A 59 -17.25 6.48 1.56
CA ASP A 59 -16.41 6.82 0.40
C ASP A 59 -16.21 5.61 -0.53
N ASP A 60 -15.99 4.43 0.03
CA ASP A 60 -15.81 3.21 -0.76
C ASP A 60 -17.12 2.85 -1.45
N GLU A 61 -18.23 2.93 -0.72
CA GLU A 61 -19.56 2.67 -1.30
C GLU A 61 -19.90 3.63 -2.44
N MET A 62 -19.56 4.91 -2.29
CA MET A 62 -19.74 5.90 -3.35
C MET A 62 -18.88 5.55 -4.57
N ALA A 63 -17.62 5.16 -4.36
CA ALA A 63 -16.72 4.77 -5.44
C ALA A 63 -17.17 3.47 -6.14
N ASP A 64 -17.71 2.49 -5.43
CA ASP A 64 -18.18 1.24 -6.03
C ASP A 64 -19.43 1.42 -6.89
N ARG A 65 -20.32 2.35 -6.49
CA ARG A 65 -21.54 2.69 -7.25
C ARG A 65 -21.27 3.64 -8.41
N ALA A 66 -20.08 4.22 -8.47
CA ALA A 66 -19.71 5.16 -9.53
C ALA A 66 -19.73 4.50 -10.92
N PRO A 67 -20.00 5.28 -11.99
CA PRO A 67 -19.99 4.79 -13.36
C PRO A 67 -18.58 4.35 -13.76
N LEU A 68 -18.53 3.33 -14.62
CA LEU A 68 -17.30 2.90 -15.26
C LEU A 68 -16.74 4.01 -16.12
N GLN A 69 -15.42 4.20 -16.02
CA GLN A 69 -14.66 5.12 -16.85
C GLN A 69 -13.71 4.31 -17.72
N ASP A 70 -13.36 4.88 -18.88
CA ASP A 70 -12.31 4.28 -19.68
C ASP A 70 -11.00 4.33 -18.90
N SER A 71 -10.53 5.49 -18.46
CA SER A 71 -9.25 5.66 -17.77
C SER A 71 -9.40 6.43 -16.45
N VAL A 72 -8.36 6.46 -15.63
CA VAL A 72 -8.34 7.28 -14.41
C VAL A 72 -8.59 8.74 -14.82
N PRO A 73 -9.58 9.45 -14.26
CA PRO A 73 -9.85 10.84 -14.65
C PRO A 73 -8.66 11.77 -14.33
N GLU A 74 -8.43 12.78 -15.17
CA GLU A 74 -7.27 13.68 -15.06
C GLU A 74 -7.13 14.33 -13.68
N ARG A 75 -8.24 14.66 -13.02
CA ARG A 75 -8.25 15.22 -11.65
C ARG A 75 -7.57 14.33 -10.61
N PHE A 76 -7.52 13.02 -10.80
CA PHE A 76 -6.83 12.09 -9.91
C PHE A 76 -5.39 11.80 -10.34
N ARG A 77 -5.02 12.15 -11.57
CA ARG A 77 -3.67 11.90 -12.10
C ARG A 77 -2.66 12.87 -11.47
N GLY A 78 -1.41 12.43 -11.41
CA GLY A 78 -0.28 13.21 -10.90
C GLY A 78 0.49 12.46 -9.82
N THR A 79 1.55 13.10 -9.35
CA THR A 79 2.42 12.55 -8.31
C THR A 79 1.94 12.99 -6.93
N TYR A 80 1.94 12.05 -5.99
CA TYR A 80 1.56 12.26 -4.61
C TYR A 80 2.68 11.78 -3.70
N ALA A 81 2.85 12.46 -2.57
CA ALA A 81 3.83 12.11 -1.55
C ALA A 81 3.25 12.19 -0.13
N GLU A 82 3.86 11.50 0.83
CA GLU A 82 3.50 11.58 2.25
C GLU A 82 3.58 13.01 2.81
N SER A 83 4.45 13.84 2.24
CA SER A 83 4.58 15.25 2.59
C SER A 83 5.22 16.04 1.46
N ALA A 84 5.09 17.38 1.49
CA ALA A 84 5.67 18.25 0.46
C ALA A 84 7.21 18.11 0.36
N ALA A 85 7.87 17.83 1.48
CA ALA A 85 9.32 17.62 1.52
C ALA A 85 9.77 16.30 0.85
N LYS A 86 8.84 15.39 0.53
CA LYS A 86 9.11 14.09 -0.09
C LYS A 86 8.83 14.05 -1.59
N CYS A 87 8.32 15.13 -2.17
CA CYS A 87 7.97 15.18 -3.60
C CYS A 87 9.14 14.90 -4.54
N ASP A 88 10.35 15.28 -4.15
CA ASP A 88 11.57 15.07 -4.96
C ASP A 88 12.45 13.92 -4.43
N VAL A 89 11.92 13.10 -3.50
CA VAL A 89 12.67 12.02 -2.86
C VAL A 89 12.10 10.67 -3.29
N PRO A 90 12.80 9.91 -4.14
CA PRO A 90 12.41 8.56 -4.50
C PRO A 90 12.30 7.69 -3.24
N SER A 91 11.10 7.23 -2.91
CA SER A 91 10.81 6.46 -1.70
C SER A 91 9.43 5.81 -1.77
N HIS A 92 9.15 4.85 -0.89
CA HIS A 92 7.80 4.29 -0.72
C HIS A 92 6.73 5.30 -0.31
N GLY A 93 7.14 6.51 0.09
CA GLY A 93 6.29 7.65 0.37
C GLY A 93 6.01 8.53 -0.85
N LEU A 94 6.21 8.02 -2.07
CA LEU A 94 5.99 8.69 -3.35
C LEU A 94 5.35 7.72 -4.37
N PHE A 95 4.30 8.14 -5.07
CA PHE A 95 3.74 7.41 -6.22
C PHE A 95 3.13 8.37 -7.25
N THR A 96 2.99 7.90 -8.49
CA THR A 96 2.36 8.64 -9.57
C THR A 96 1.14 7.90 -10.09
N VAL A 97 0.00 8.58 -10.14
CA VAL A 97 -1.23 8.05 -10.75
C VAL A 97 -1.29 8.51 -12.20
N GLU A 98 -1.24 7.57 -13.12
CA GLU A 98 -1.39 7.81 -14.56
C GLU A 98 -2.80 7.45 -15.04
N ALA A 99 -3.04 7.53 -16.36
CA ALA A 99 -4.31 7.16 -16.95
C ALA A 99 -4.64 5.66 -16.80
N ARG A 100 -3.61 4.80 -16.81
CA ARG A 100 -3.70 3.33 -16.89
C ARG A 100 -2.74 2.60 -15.96
N ALA A 101 -1.98 3.35 -15.16
CA ALA A 101 -0.97 2.81 -14.28
C ALA A 101 -0.92 3.59 -12.97
N ILE A 102 -0.36 2.97 -11.95
CA ILE A 102 0.13 3.65 -10.75
C ILE A 102 1.59 3.26 -10.60
N ASP A 103 2.50 4.23 -10.69
CA ASP A 103 3.92 3.99 -10.52
C ASP A 103 4.30 4.21 -9.06
N PHE A 104 4.77 3.14 -8.43
CA PHE A 104 5.37 3.15 -7.11
C PHE A 104 6.90 3.19 -7.24
N PHE A 105 7.61 3.34 -6.12
CA PHE A 105 9.07 3.42 -6.14
C PHE A 105 9.76 2.15 -6.69
N GLU A 106 9.18 0.98 -6.45
CA GLU A 106 9.79 -0.33 -6.78
C GLU A 106 8.91 -1.22 -7.67
N SER A 107 7.75 -0.72 -8.09
CA SER A 107 6.77 -1.48 -8.84
C SER A 107 5.85 -0.54 -9.62
N THR A 108 5.13 -1.11 -10.59
CA THR A 108 4.06 -0.43 -11.32
C THR A 108 2.80 -1.28 -11.23
N GLY A 109 1.70 -0.67 -10.81
CA GLY A 109 0.37 -1.26 -10.83
C GLY A 109 -0.36 -0.97 -12.15
N GLU A 110 -0.81 -2.02 -12.84
CA GLU A 110 -1.68 -1.94 -14.02
C GLU A 110 -3.12 -1.65 -13.60
N VAL A 111 -3.71 -0.55 -14.07
CA VAL A 111 -5.11 -0.21 -13.81
C VAL A 111 -6.03 -0.91 -14.82
N ARG A 112 -6.76 -1.92 -14.33
CA ARG A 112 -7.63 -2.80 -15.13
C ARG A 112 -9.09 -2.37 -15.16
N ASN A 113 -9.56 -1.71 -14.10
CA ASN A 113 -10.93 -1.19 -14.02
C ASN A 113 -10.92 0.16 -13.30
N VAL A 114 -11.79 1.07 -13.73
CA VAL A 114 -11.94 2.40 -13.14
C VAL A 114 -13.42 2.68 -12.93
N ARG A 115 -13.80 2.97 -11.69
CA ARG A 115 -15.07 3.58 -11.35
C ARG A 115 -14.79 4.94 -10.73
N ALA A 116 -15.43 6.00 -11.21
CA ALA A 116 -15.21 7.32 -10.64
C ALA A 116 -16.45 8.22 -10.77
N ASP A 117 -16.75 8.93 -9.68
CA ASP A 117 -17.82 9.93 -9.62
C ASP A 117 -17.39 11.07 -8.70
N GLY A 118 -17.51 12.30 -9.19
CA GLY A 118 -17.07 13.50 -8.48
C GLY A 118 -15.68 13.34 -7.82
N PRO A 119 -15.53 13.54 -6.50
CA PRO A 119 -14.24 13.46 -5.82
C PRO A 119 -13.79 12.04 -5.48
N ALA A 120 -14.55 10.99 -5.79
CA ALA A 120 -14.19 9.61 -5.46
C ALA A 120 -13.91 8.73 -6.69
N ALA A 121 -13.04 7.75 -6.49
CA ALA A 121 -12.76 6.71 -7.47
C ALA A 121 -12.35 5.39 -6.79
N ALA A 122 -12.62 4.28 -7.47
CA ALA A 122 -12.14 2.95 -7.14
C ALA A 122 -11.45 2.37 -8.38
N LEU A 123 -10.20 1.96 -8.22
CA LEU A 123 -9.43 1.32 -9.28
C LEU A 123 -9.24 -0.15 -8.94
N THR A 124 -9.38 -1.04 -9.92
CA THR A 124 -8.85 -2.41 -9.80
C THR A 124 -7.45 -2.40 -10.36
N VAL A 125 -6.47 -2.66 -9.51
CA VAL A 125 -5.04 -2.60 -9.84
C VAL A 125 -4.46 -3.99 -9.75
N PHE A 126 -3.68 -4.37 -10.76
CA PHE A 126 -2.81 -5.54 -10.70
C PHE A 126 -1.36 -5.09 -10.60
N GLU A 127 -0.65 -5.55 -9.59
CA GLU A 127 0.73 -5.17 -9.33
C GLU A 127 1.58 -6.42 -9.16
N GLN A 128 2.80 -6.40 -9.71
CA GLN A 128 3.82 -7.40 -9.46
C GLN A 128 5.06 -6.71 -8.89
N TYR A 129 5.52 -7.21 -7.74
CA TYR A 129 6.71 -6.71 -7.06
C TYR A 129 7.86 -7.71 -7.19
N GLY A 130 8.91 -7.33 -7.93
CA GLY A 130 10.05 -8.21 -8.24
C GLY A 130 9.60 -9.54 -8.88
N ASP A 131 10.17 -10.65 -8.40
CA ASP A 131 9.84 -12.00 -8.88
C ASP A 131 8.61 -12.63 -8.18
N SER A 132 7.92 -11.87 -7.33
CA SER A 132 6.74 -12.38 -6.61
C SER A 132 5.56 -12.61 -7.57
N PRO A 133 4.60 -13.48 -7.23
CA PRO A 133 3.33 -13.53 -7.95
C PRO A 133 2.62 -12.18 -7.91
N GLY A 134 1.99 -11.79 -9.02
CA GLY A 134 1.21 -10.56 -9.07
C GLY A 134 -0.06 -10.63 -8.21
N THR A 135 -0.44 -9.51 -7.61
CA THR A 135 -1.61 -9.36 -6.74
C THR A 135 -2.60 -8.39 -7.38
N THR A 136 -3.89 -8.67 -7.26
CA THR A 136 -4.97 -7.75 -7.66
C THR A 136 -5.66 -7.19 -6.43
N TYR A 137 -5.83 -5.87 -6.37
CA TYR A 137 -6.49 -5.20 -5.26
C TYR A 137 -7.33 -4.01 -5.73
N ALA A 138 -8.22 -3.54 -4.83
CA ALA A 138 -8.94 -2.29 -5.01
C ALA A 138 -8.14 -1.13 -4.42
N PHE A 139 -7.94 -0.08 -5.22
CA PHE A 139 -7.32 1.18 -4.80
C PHE A 139 -8.40 2.26 -4.73
N TYR A 140 -8.83 2.55 -3.50
CA TYR A 140 -9.90 3.52 -3.25
C TYR A 140 -9.31 4.91 -3.06
N MET A 141 -9.86 5.91 -3.75
CA MET A 141 -9.37 7.27 -3.79
C MET A 141 -10.47 8.27 -3.46
N ARG A 142 -10.11 9.30 -2.69
CA ARG A 142 -10.89 10.51 -2.46
C ARG A 142 -9.99 11.72 -2.64
N LEU A 143 -10.27 12.53 -3.67
CA LEU A 143 -9.62 13.83 -3.87
C LEU A 143 -10.22 14.84 -2.89
N LEU A 144 -9.37 15.46 -2.09
CA LEU A 144 -9.75 16.47 -1.13
C LEU A 144 -9.72 17.88 -1.77
N PRO A 145 -10.41 18.87 -1.17
CA PRO A 145 -10.49 20.21 -1.76
C PRO A 145 -9.15 20.93 -1.94
N ASP A 146 -8.13 20.57 -1.16
CA ASP A 146 -6.77 21.09 -1.26
C ASP A 146 -5.91 20.37 -2.32
N GLY A 147 -6.49 19.42 -3.05
CA GLY A 147 -5.82 18.63 -4.07
C GLY A 147 -5.06 17.42 -3.55
N SER A 148 -4.99 17.22 -2.23
CA SER A 148 -4.44 16.02 -1.63
C SER A 148 -5.33 14.80 -1.90
N LEU A 149 -4.72 13.62 -1.84
CA LEU A 149 -5.38 12.36 -2.11
C LEU A 149 -5.46 11.54 -0.82
N ARG A 150 -6.69 11.27 -0.37
CA ARG A 150 -6.92 10.26 0.65
C ARG A 150 -7.17 8.93 -0.03
N TYR A 151 -6.42 7.89 0.29
CA TYR A 151 -6.55 6.58 -0.36
C TYR A 151 -6.35 5.40 0.61
N ARG A 152 -6.72 4.20 0.16
CA ARG A 152 -6.36 2.91 0.80
C ARG A 152 -6.21 1.81 -0.23
N TYR A 153 -5.42 0.80 0.13
CA TYR A 153 -5.37 -0.50 -0.55
C TYR A 153 -6.27 -1.48 0.22
N GLY A 154 -7.14 -2.21 -0.48
CA GLY A 154 -7.94 -3.28 0.14
C GLY A 154 -8.71 -2.79 1.38
N ASP A 155 -8.48 -3.44 2.53
CA ASP A 155 -9.15 -3.18 3.80
C ASP A 155 -8.30 -2.39 4.82
N ASP A 156 -7.16 -1.87 4.39
CA ASP A 156 -6.23 -1.14 5.26
C ASP A 156 -6.73 0.25 5.67
N GLU A 157 -6.03 0.86 6.64
CA GLU A 157 -6.25 2.24 7.07
C GLU A 157 -6.04 3.22 5.91
N ARG A 158 -6.83 4.30 5.90
CA ARG A 158 -6.66 5.35 4.91
C ARG A 158 -5.48 6.25 5.22
N MET A 159 -4.65 6.48 4.22
CA MET A 159 -3.58 7.47 4.24
C MET A 159 -4.00 8.71 3.46
N THR A 160 -3.47 9.88 3.84
CA THR A 160 -3.65 11.13 3.09
C THR A 160 -2.30 11.62 2.62
N TRP A 161 -2.16 11.82 1.32
CA TRP A 161 -0.92 12.21 0.67
C TRP A 161 -1.10 13.52 -0.07
N VAL A 162 -0.10 14.38 0.01
CA VAL A 162 -0.13 15.68 -0.66
C VAL A 162 0.15 15.50 -2.15
N ARG A 163 -0.47 16.33 -2.97
CA ARG A 163 -0.12 16.43 -4.40
C ARG A 163 1.18 17.19 -4.56
N CYS A 164 2.07 16.65 -5.37
CA CYS A 164 3.32 17.32 -5.74
C CYS A 164 3.09 18.38 -6.82
N PRO A 165 3.88 19.47 -6.81
CA PRO A 165 3.75 20.59 -7.75
C PRO A 165 4.10 20.23 -9.19
#